data_AF-A0A0L1KN80-F1
#
_entry.id   AF-A0A0L1KN80-F1
#
_cell.length_a   1.000
_cell.length_b   1.000
_cell.length_c   1.000
_cell.angle_alpha   90.00
_cell.angle_beta   90.00
_cell.angle_gamma   90.00
#
_symmetry.space_group_name_H-M   'P 1'
#
loop_
_entity.id
_entity.type
_entity.pdbx_description
1 polymer ?
#
loop_
_entity_poly.entity_id
_entity_poly.type
_entity_poly.pdbx_seq_one_letter_code
_entity_poly.pdbx_strand_id
1 'polypeptide(L)'
;MSKHFSNIVLCRKRSGMGLGRVCDRCDGKCVHCDSEIGLETLVRICDECSFLVDGNGQQKCLVCDVPGAFNIAYYCYQCTLMGYDILGCPRVTSMGSARIDSLYFEKKKTLDIQKK
;
A
#
# COMPACT_ATOMS: atom_id res chain seq x y z
N MET A 1 -0.60 -0.28 -10.86
CA MET A 1 -1.87 0.14 -10.21
C MET A 1 -1.64 1.55 -9.72
N SER A 2 -1.99 2.53 -10.53
CA SER A 2 -1.84 3.93 -10.17
C SER A 2 -2.85 4.29 -9.08
N LYS A 3 -2.43 5.03 -8.05
CA LYS A 3 -3.29 5.51 -6.95
C LYS A 3 -4.37 6.52 -7.36
N HIS A 4 -4.58 6.74 -8.66
CA HIS A 4 -5.60 7.62 -9.25
C HIS A 4 -7.05 7.10 -9.14
N PHE A 5 -7.29 5.98 -8.46
CA PHE A 5 -8.66 5.50 -8.24
C PHE A 5 -9.32 6.25 -7.08
N SER A 6 -10.42 6.94 -7.38
CA SER A 6 -11.21 7.79 -6.47
C SER A 6 -11.72 7.12 -5.19
N ASN A 7 -11.68 5.79 -5.10
CA ASN A 7 -12.25 5.01 -3.99
C ASN A 7 -11.19 4.41 -3.02
N ILE A 8 -9.92 4.78 -3.15
CA ILE A 8 -8.86 4.32 -2.23
C ILE A 8 -8.84 5.24 -1.00
N VAL A 9 -9.15 4.67 0.17
CA VAL A 9 -9.10 5.39 1.44
C VAL A 9 -7.75 5.14 2.10
N LEU A 10 -7.12 6.23 2.53
CA LEU A 10 -5.88 6.22 3.30
C LEU A 10 -6.18 6.39 4.79
N CYS A 11 -5.33 5.80 5.65
CA CYS A 11 -5.47 5.90 7.10
C CYS A 11 -5.39 7.34 7.61
N ARG A 12 -4.38 8.12 7.18
CA ARG A 12 -4.13 9.52 7.58
C ARG A 12 -4.10 9.81 9.08
N LYS A 13 -3.91 8.80 9.93
CA LYS A 13 -3.62 8.99 11.36
C LYS A 13 -2.22 9.58 11.55
N ARG A 14 -1.96 10.17 12.73
CA ARG A 14 -0.64 10.71 13.09
C ARG A 14 0.44 9.64 12.90
N SER A 15 1.48 9.98 12.14
CA SER A 15 2.62 9.10 11.91
C SER A 15 3.39 8.89 13.21
N GLY A 16 3.69 7.63 13.53
CA GLY A 16 4.52 7.22 14.66
C GLY A 16 5.95 6.94 14.24
N MET A 17 6.64 6.12 15.02
CA MET A 17 8.04 5.76 14.75
C MET A 17 8.18 4.59 13.76
N GLY A 18 7.10 3.83 13.55
CA GLY A 18 7.09 2.66 12.67
C GLY A 18 7.48 3.01 11.23
N LEU A 19 8.25 2.13 10.60
CA LEU A 19 8.62 2.24 9.18
C LEU A 19 7.61 1.49 8.32
N GLY A 20 7.16 2.12 7.25
CA GLY A 20 6.29 1.50 6.25
C GLY A 20 7.07 0.49 5.41
N ARG A 21 6.48 -0.68 5.16
CA ARG A 21 7.06 -1.71 4.29
C ARG A 21 6.18 -2.01 3.09
N VAL A 22 6.80 -2.40 1.99
CA VAL A 22 6.17 -2.83 0.74
C VAL A 22 6.64 -4.23 0.34
N CYS A 23 5.81 -4.93 -0.43
CA CYS A 23 6.18 -6.19 -1.06
C CYS A 23 6.97 -5.94 -2.35
N ASP A 24 7.62 -6.98 -2.88
CA ASP A 24 8.48 -6.90 -4.07
C ASP A 24 7.78 -6.30 -5.31
N ARG A 25 6.46 -6.49 -5.44
CA ARG A 25 5.68 -5.93 -6.55
C ARG A 25 5.53 -4.40 -6.47
N CYS A 26 5.55 -3.86 -5.26
CA CYS A 26 5.36 -2.44 -4.98
C CYS A 26 6.68 -1.75 -4.61
N ASP A 27 7.80 -2.46 -4.70
CA ASP A 27 9.12 -1.93 -4.39
C ASP A 27 9.57 -0.89 -5.43
N GLY A 28 10.45 0.01 -5.00
CA GLY A 28 11.03 1.05 -5.86
C GLY A 28 10.02 2.11 -6.34
N LYS A 29 8.86 2.25 -5.70
CA LYS A 29 7.81 3.22 -6.08
C LYS A 29 7.45 4.16 -4.95
N CYS A 30 7.22 5.43 -5.31
CA CYS A 30 6.73 6.42 -4.38
C CYS A 30 5.33 6.02 -3.87
N VAL A 31 5.16 6.03 -2.55
CA VAL A 31 3.88 5.68 -1.91
C VAL A 31 2.76 6.67 -2.22
N HIS A 32 3.03 7.85 -2.77
CA HIS A 32 1.96 8.79 -3.13
C HIS A 32 1.63 8.80 -4.62
N CYS A 33 2.64 8.99 -5.48
CA CYS A 33 2.46 9.20 -6.92
C CYS A 33 2.94 8.03 -7.79
N ASP A 34 3.38 6.92 -7.19
CA ASP A 34 3.92 5.74 -7.88
C ASP A 34 5.14 6.01 -8.78
N SER A 35 5.80 7.17 -8.63
CA SER A 35 7.04 7.50 -9.33
C SER A 35 8.20 6.61 -8.88
N GLU A 36 9.00 6.14 -9.83
CA GLU A 36 10.16 5.26 -9.59
C GLU A 36 11.48 6.04 -9.43
N ILE A 37 11.45 7.36 -9.64
CA ILE A 37 12.63 8.23 -9.66
C ILE A 37 12.59 9.18 -8.47
N GLY A 38 13.78 9.47 -7.91
CA GLY A 38 13.96 10.49 -6.88
C GLY A 38 13.39 10.10 -5.52
N LEU A 39 13.46 8.82 -5.14
CA LEU A 39 13.09 8.32 -3.82
C LEU A 39 14.14 8.75 -2.77
N GLU A 40 13.71 9.45 -1.72
CA GLU A 40 14.62 10.00 -0.72
C GLU A 40 14.08 9.80 0.70
N THR A 41 12.83 10.20 0.95
CA THR A 41 12.27 10.23 2.30
C THR A 41 11.66 8.89 2.69
N LEU A 42 12.05 8.36 3.84
CA LEU A 42 11.51 7.13 4.42
C LEU A 42 10.05 7.33 4.86
N VAL A 43 9.20 6.36 4.55
CA VAL A 43 7.78 6.41 4.92
C VAL A 43 7.57 5.98 6.38
N ARG A 44 6.83 6.79 7.13
CA ARG A 44 6.40 6.49 8.51
C ARG A 44 4.94 6.08 8.56
N ILE A 45 4.62 5.14 9.45
CA ILE A 45 3.26 4.64 9.70
C ILE A 45 2.78 5.02 11.10
N CYS A 46 1.47 5.09 11.30
CA CYS A 46 0.91 5.27 12.64
C CYS A 46 1.10 3.99 13.47
N ASP A 47 1.08 4.15 14.79
CA ASP A 47 1.37 3.03 15.71
C ASP A 47 0.34 1.90 15.53
N GLU A 48 -0.93 2.23 15.35
CA GLU A 48 -1.97 1.23 15.07
C GLU A 48 -1.68 0.39 13.82
N CYS A 49 -1.25 1.02 12.73
CA CYS A 49 -0.91 0.31 11.50
C CYS A 49 0.41 -0.44 11.59
N SER A 50 1.29 -0.09 12.54
CA SER A 50 2.52 -0.82 12.83
C SER A 50 2.25 -2.17 13.51
N PHE A 51 1.14 -2.28 14.25
CA PHE A 51 0.69 -3.52 14.87
C PHE A 51 -0.18 -4.38 13.94
N LEU A 52 -0.49 -3.92 12.73
CA LEU A 52 -1.19 -4.71 11.71
C LEU A 52 -0.21 -5.71 11.07
N VAL A 53 0.06 -6.75 11.83
CA VAL A 53 0.91 -7.87 11.48
C VAL A 53 0.03 -9.06 11.13
N ASP A 54 0.43 -9.86 10.13
CA ASP A 54 -0.24 -11.13 9.85
C ASP A 54 -0.06 -12.12 11.01
N GLY A 55 -0.88 -13.18 11.06
CA GLY A 55 -0.75 -14.24 12.06
C GLY A 55 0.63 -14.90 12.12
N ASN A 56 1.46 -14.71 11.09
CA ASN A 56 2.85 -15.17 11.02
C ASN A 56 3.88 -14.14 11.47
N GLY A 57 3.48 -13.00 12.04
CA GLY A 57 4.41 -11.96 12.50
C GLY A 57 5.04 -11.12 11.38
N GLN A 58 4.57 -11.25 10.14
CA GLN A 58 5.04 -10.45 9.01
C GLN A 58 4.22 -9.17 8.82
N GLN A 59 4.90 -8.09 8.47
CA GLN A 59 4.24 -6.83 8.11
C GLN A 59 3.55 -6.99 6.75
N LYS A 60 2.34 -6.47 6.67
CA LYS A 60 1.58 -6.36 5.41
C LYS A 60 2.06 -5.18 4.58
N CYS A 61 1.95 -5.31 3.27
CA CYS A 61 2.33 -4.25 2.33
C CYS A 61 1.42 -3.03 2.46
N LEU A 62 2.03 -1.85 2.52
CA LEU A 62 1.35 -0.58 2.73
C LEU A 62 0.39 -0.17 1.59
N VAL A 63 0.60 -0.70 0.38
CA VAL A 63 -0.16 -0.38 -0.84
C VAL A 63 -1.12 -1.49 -1.26
N CYS A 64 -0.73 -2.76 -1.09
CA CYS A 64 -1.55 -3.90 -1.50
C CYS A 64 -2.20 -4.69 -0.38
N ASP A 65 -1.85 -4.42 0.88
CA ASP A 65 -2.30 -5.17 2.07
C ASP A 65 -2.01 -6.69 2.02
N VAL A 66 -1.12 -7.11 1.11
CA VAL A 66 -0.67 -8.49 0.99
C VAL A 66 0.41 -8.76 2.05
N PRO A 67 0.38 -9.92 2.74
CA PRO A 67 1.46 -10.36 3.62
C PRO A 67 2.82 -10.42 2.91
N GLY A 68 3.91 -10.29 3.67
CA GLY A 68 5.28 -10.44 3.13
C GLY A 68 5.89 -9.14 2.64
N ALA A 69 5.69 -8.04 3.36
CA ALA A 69 6.36 -6.78 3.08
C ALA A 69 7.71 -6.71 3.80
N PHE A 70 8.80 -6.79 3.03
CA PHE A 70 10.16 -6.76 3.54
C PHE A 70 10.85 -5.43 3.25
N ASN A 71 10.61 -4.86 2.06
CA ASN A 71 11.32 -3.68 1.58
C ASN A 71 10.74 -2.41 2.21
N ILE A 72 11.60 -1.42 2.48
CA ILE A 72 11.17 -0.16 3.08
C ILE A 72 10.54 0.71 2.01
N ALA A 73 9.45 1.39 2.36
CA ALA A 73 8.75 2.28 1.44
C ALA A 73 9.33 3.70 1.49
N TYR A 74 9.33 4.39 0.34
CA TYR A 74 9.88 5.73 0.20
C TYR A 74 8.87 6.70 -0.43
N TYR A 75 9.02 7.98 -0.12
CA TYR A 75 8.44 9.09 -0.87
C TYR A 75 9.48 9.65 -1.83
N CYS A 76 9.00 10.13 -2.99
CA CYS A 76 9.85 10.87 -3.89
C CYS A 76 10.03 12.32 -3.43
N TYR A 77 11.14 12.94 -3.83
CA TYR A 77 11.51 14.32 -3.52
C TYR A 77 10.38 15.31 -3.79
N GLN A 78 9.68 15.17 -4.92
CA GLN A 78 8.57 16.05 -5.27
C GLN A 78 7.40 15.93 -4.27
N CYS A 79 7.11 14.72 -3.80
CA CYS A 79 6.05 14.51 -2.82
C CYS A 79 6.42 15.06 -1.45
N THR A 80 7.69 14.94 -1.05
CA THR A 80 8.22 15.56 0.17
C THR A 80 8.17 17.07 0.09
N LEU A 81 8.54 17.67 -1.06
CA LEU A 81 8.49 19.12 -1.25
C LEU A 81 7.05 19.69 -1.15
N MET A 82 6.07 18.93 -1.63
CA MET A 82 4.64 19.25 -1.50
C MET A 82 4.08 18.98 -0.10
N GLY A 83 4.86 18.39 0.80
CA GLY A 83 4.45 18.05 2.16
C GLY A 83 3.49 16.86 2.24
N TYR A 84 3.53 15.91 1.30
CA TYR A 84 2.69 14.70 1.41
C TYR A 84 3.16 13.74 2.51
N ASP A 85 4.44 13.80 2.88
CA ASP A 85 5.06 13.02 3.95
C ASP A 85 4.57 13.43 5.36
N ILE A 86 4.14 14.69 5.53
CA ILE A 86 3.62 15.22 6.80
C ILE A 86 2.10 15.03 6.99
N LEU A 87 1.36 14.66 5.94
CA LEU A 87 -0.10 14.51 6.02
C LEU A 87 -0.58 13.32 6.87
N GLY A 88 0.32 12.44 7.30
CA GLY A 88 0.03 11.31 8.17
C GLY A 88 0.28 9.95 7.52
N CYS A 89 -0.27 8.89 8.11
CA CYS A 89 -0.01 7.52 7.69
C CYS A 89 -0.55 7.25 6.27
N PRO A 90 0.31 6.89 5.30
CA PRO A 90 -0.10 6.68 3.91
C PRO A 90 -0.66 5.27 3.64
N ARG A 91 -0.94 4.49 4.69
CA ARG A 91 -1.42 3.13 4.53
C ARG A 91 -2.81 3.11 3.93
N VAL A 92 -2.98 2.26 2.91
CA VAL A 92 -4.28 2.01 2.28
C VAL A 92 -5.12 1.12 3.19
N THR A 93 -6.32 1.56 3.56
CA THR A 93 -7.25 0.80 4.41
C THR A 93 -8.38 0.14 3.62
N SER A 94 -8.79 0.72 2.49
CA SER A 94 -9.82 0.13 1.63
C SER A 94 -9.22 -0.64 0.45
N MET A 95 -9.83 -1.77 0.10
CA MET A 95 -9.59 -2.39 -1.20
C MET A 95 -10.35 -1.59 -2.26
N GLY A 96 -9.63 -0.95 -3.18
CA GLY A 96 -10.25 -0.20 -4.28
C GLY A 96 -11.16 -1.08 -5.15
N SER A 97 -12.22 -0.48 -5.72
CA SER A 97 -13.22 -1.19 -6.53
C SER A 97 -12.62 -2.03 -7.67
N ALA A 98 -11.55 -1.54 -8.31
CA ALA A 98 -10.85 -2.27 -9.38
C ALA A 98 -10.24 -3.61 -8.90
N ARG A 99 -9.76 -3.68 -7.65
CA ARG A 99 -9.28 -4.95 -7.07
C ARG A 99 -10.42 -5.89 -6.71
N ILE A 100 -11.53 -5.34 -6.22
CA ILE A 100 -12.70 -6.14 -5.89
C ILE A 100 -13.26 -6.78 -7.16
N ASP A 101 -13.34 -5.98 -8.23
CA ASP A 101 -13.81 -6.41 -9.54
C ASP A 101 -12.89 -7.48 -10.17
N SER A 102 -11.56 -7.29 -10.11
CA SER A 102 -10.61 -8.31 -10.58
C SER A 102 -10.76 -9.64 -9.84
N LEU A 103 -10.91 -9.60 -8.52
CA LEU A 103 -11.11 -10.81 -7.70
C LEU A 103 -12.44 -11.51 -8.01
N TYR A 104 -13.49 -10.73 -8.31
CA TYR A 104 -14.78 -11.28 -8.70
C TYR A 104 -14.70 -12.02 -10.04
N PHE A 105 -14.05 -11.41 -11.05
CA PHE A 105 -13.87 -12.05 -12.35
C PHE A 105 -13.00 -13.31 -12.28
N GLU A 106 -11.94 -13.32 -11.47
CA GLU A 106 -11.10 -14.50 -11.26
C GLU A 106 -11.90 -15.65 -10.62
N LYS A 107 -12.69 -15.36 -9.57
CA LYS A 107 -13.56 -16.36 -8.93
C LYS A 107 -14.58 -16.94 -9.91
N LYS A 108 -15.22 -16.09 -10.71
CA LYS A 108 -16.19 -16.54 -11.71
C LYS A 108 -15.54 -17.47 -12.74
N LYS A 109 -14.36 -17.12 -13.25
CA LYS A 109 -13.60 -17.95 -14.19
C LYS A 109 -13.26 -19.32 -13.60
N THR A 110 -12.87 -19.40 -12.33
CA THR A 110 -12.59 -20.69 -11.68
C THR A 110 -13.84 -21.55 -11.51
N LEU A 111 -15.00 -20.95 -11.24
CA LEU A 111 -16.27 -21.67 -11.12
C LEU A 111 -16.76 -22.20 -12.48
N ASP A 112 -16.56 -21.44 -13.55
CA ASP A 112 -16.94 -21.85 -14.91
C ASP A 112 -16.05 -22.99 -15.42
N ILE A 113 -14.78 -23.05 -15.00
CA ILE A 113 -13.87 -24.17 -15.32
C ILE A 113 -14.27 -25.45 -14.57
N GLN A 114 -14.72 -25.35 -13.32
CA GLN A 114 -15.15 -26.52 -12.53
C GLN A 114 -16.49 -27.14 -13.00
N LYS A 115 -17.27 -26.42 -13.80
CA LYS A 115 -18.55 -26.90 -14.36
C LYS A 115 -18.40 -27.66 -15.68
N LYS A 116 -17.20 -27.77 -16.22
CA LYS A 116 -16.89 -28.46 -17.47
C LYS A 116 -16.14 -29.75 -17.20
#